data_AF-A0A8J9SQS6-F1
#
_entry.id   AF-A0A8J9SQS6-F1
#
_cell.length_a   1.000
_cell.length_b   1.000
_cell.length_c   1.000
_cell.angle_alpha   90.00
_cell.angle_beta   90.00
_cell.angle_gamma   90.00
#
_symmetry.space_group_name_H-M   'P 1'
#
loop_
_entity.id
_entity.type
_entity.pdbx_description
1 polymer ?
#
loop_
_entity_poly.entity_id
_entity_poly.type
_entity_poly.pdbx_seq_one_letter_code
_entity_poly.pdbx_strand_id
1 'polypeptide(L)'
;MTLLESIGAAETSVLAERSTEKKDLSSRSTKETNIDLIVELSITIGYAIVTGLLARWLIDRYLTPQQLTDTDQPSSKEVYKGLQRILQKRNRGNTQLPQLNSYELQIANEILDPDDIETNFAEIGGLDSTKTEIYELAVLPLVHPELFTGKLVQPCKGILLYGRP
;
A
#
# COMPACT_ATOMS: atom_id res chain seq x y z
N MET A 1 39.39 26.66 -90.49
CA MET A 1 39.48 25.23 -90.14
C MET A 1 40.43 25.04 -88.94
N THR A 2 40.29 25.83 -87.86
CA THR A 2 41.10 25.69 -86.62
C THR A 2 40.35 26.17 -85.36
N LEU A 3 39.18 26.81 -85.47
CA LEU A 3 38.39 27.28 -84.33
C LEU A 3 37.22 26.38 -83.91
N LEU A 4 36.90 25.33 -84.68
CA LEU A 4 35.80 24.41 -84.37
C LEU A 4 36.20 23.21 -83.50
N GLU A 5 37.49 22.89 -83.42
CA GLU A 5 38.00 21.75 -82.63
C GLU A 5 38.29 22.15 -81.17
N SER A 6 38.58 23.44 -80.92
CA SER A 6 38.87 23.96 -79.57
C SER A 6 37.62 24.17 -78.70
N ILE A 7 36.43 24.31 -79.29
CA ILE A 7 35.18 24.54 -78.54
C ILE A 7 34.59 23.20 -78.07
N GLY A 8 34.66 22.14 -78.89
CA GLY A 8 34.14 20.81 -78.54
C GLY A 8 34.91 20.09 -77.42
N ALA A 9 36.22 20.33 -77.30
CA ALA A 9 37.03 19.76 -76.23
C ALA A 9 36.75 20.41 -74.86
N ALA A 10 36.36 21.68 -74.84
CA ALA A 10 36.05 22.42 -73.60
C ALA A 10 34.66 22.04 -73.05
N GLU A 11 33.65 21.81 -73.90
CA GLU A 11 32.30 21.42 -73.46
C GLU A 11 32.25 19.99 -72.90
N THR A 12 33.05 19.08 -73.45
CA THR A 12 33.11 17.67 -72.99
C THR A 12 33.78 17.51 -71.64
N SER A 13 34.79 18.32 -71.33
CA SER A 13 35.46 18.34 -70.03
C SER A 13 34.61 19.02 -68.94
N VAL A 14 33.90 20.10 -69.28
CA VAL A 14 32.96 20.76 -68.35
C VAL A 14 31.73 19.89 -68.03
N LEU A 15 31.24 19.11 -69.00
CA LEU A 15 30.13 18.17 -68.77
C LEU A 15 30.55 16.95 -67.93
N ALA A 16 31.81 16.51 -68.02
CA ALA A 16 32.34 15.43 -67.19
C ALA A 16 32.48 15.86 -65.72
N GLU A 17 32.98 17.07 -65.47
CA GLU A 17 33.18 17.61 -64.12
C GLU A 17 31.85 17.93 -63.41
N ARG A 18 30.86 18.43 -64.15
CA ARG A 18 29.49 18.60 -63.63
C ARG A 18 28.78 17.27 -63.31
N SER A 19 29.18 16.17 -63.94
CA SER A 19 28.59 14.84 -63.70
C SER A 19 29.21 14.14 -62.49
N THR A 20 30.50 14.35 -62.22
CA THR A 20 31.16 13.88 -60.99
C THR A 20 30.66 14.66 -59.77
N GLU A 21 30.53 15.98 -59.86
CA GLU A 21 30.04 16.81 -58.77
C GLU A 21 28.58 16.48 -58.38
N LYS A 22 27.69 16.26 -59.36
CA LYS A 22 26.30 15.85 -59.08
C LYS A 22 26.21 14.47 -58.39
N LYS A 23 27.11 13.54 -58.72
CA LYS A 23 27.11 12.20 -58.13
C LYS A 23 27.64 12.23 -56.69
N ASP A 24 28.59 13.11 -56.41
CA ASP A 24 29.13 13.32 -55.07
C ASP A 24 28.16 14.09 -54.16
N LEU A 25 27.43 15.10 -54.67
CA LEU A 25 26.38 15.77 -53.89
C LEU A 25 25.19 14.85 -53.59
N SER A 26 24.78 14.00 -54.54
CA SER A 26 23.66 13.07 -54.32
C SER A 26 24.02 11.94 -53.34
N SER A 27 25.27 11.46 -53.37
CA SER A 27 25.74 10.44 -52.43
C SER A 27 26.08 10.99 -51.04
N ARG A 28 26.46 12.28 -50.94
CA ARG A 28 26.67 12.97 -49.65
C ARG A 28 25.34 13.36 -49.00
N SER A 29 24.37 13.87 -49.77
CA SER A 29 23.04 14.21 -49.27
C SER A 29 22.26 12.98 -48.77
N THR A 30 22.31 11.86 -49.49
CA THR A 30 21.64 10.61 -49.06
C THR A 30 22.30 9.95 -47.85
N LYS A 31 23.61 10.12 -47.63
CA LYS A 31 24.29 9.63 -46.43
C LYS A 31 23.94 10.50 -45.20
N GLU A 32 23.86 11.81 -45.36
CA GLU A 32 23.53 12.71 -44.25
C GLU A 32 22.07 12.60 -43.80
N THR A 33 21.11 12.42 -44.71
CA THR A 33 19.70 12.23 -44.32
C THR A 33 19.45 10.90 -43.59
N ASN A 34 20.23 9.86 -43.88
CA ASN A 34 20.10 8.57 -43.17
C ASN A 34 20.68 8.63 -41.76
N ILE A 35 21.77 9.39 -41.55
CA ILE A 35 22.35 9.60 -40.22
C ILE A 35 21.40 10.43 -39.36
N ASP A 36 20.84 11.51 -39.92
CA ASP A 36 19.88 12.38 -39.23
C ASP A 36 18.60 11.60 -38.84
N LEU A 37 18.10 10.74 -39.73
CA LEU A 37 16.95 9.88 -39.45
C LEU A 37 17.23 8.83 -38.36
N ILE A 38 18.44 8.25 -38.31
CA ILE A 38 18.83 7.31 -37.25
C ILE A 38 18.91 8.03 -35.89
N VAL A 39 19.43 9.27 -35.87
CA VAL A 39 19.52 10.08 -34.64
C VAL A 39 18.13 10.44 -34.12
N GLU A 40 17.24 10.92 -34.98
CA GLU A 40 15.84 11.24 -34.63
C GLU A 40 15.06 10.01 -34.12
N LEU A 41 15.27 8.84 -34.75
CA LEU A 41 14.65 7.59 -34.30
C LEU A 41 15.17 7.16 -32.92
N SER A 42 16.47 7.36 -32.64
CA SER A 42 17.07 7.04 -31.34
C SER A 42 16.54 7.92 -30.21
N ILE A 43 16.32 9.21 -30.47
CA ILE A 43 15.73 10.16 -29.51
C ILE A 43 14.27 9.80 -29.24
N THR A 44 13.52 9.44 -30.28
CA THR A 44 12.10 9.04 -30.17
C THR A 44 11.92 7.77 -29.36
N ILE A 45 12.75 6.74 -29.62
CA ILE A 45 12.75 5.49 -28.85
C ILE A 45 13.15 5.76 -27.39
N GLY A 46 14.17 6.60 -27.17
CA GLY A 46 14.59 7.00 -25.83
C GLY A 46 13.46 7.66 -25.04
N TYR A 47 12.75 8.62 -25.65
CA TYR A 47 11.61 9.28 -25.03
C TYR A 47 10.46 8.30 -24.73
N ALA A 48 10.17 7.36 -25.62
CA ALA A 48 9.15 6.34 -25.41
C ALA A 48 9.46 5.42 -24.22
N ILE A 49 10.72 5.01 -24.06
CA ILE A 49 11.17 4.19 -22.92
C ILE A 49 11.09 5.00 -21.62
N VAL A 50 11.61 6.22 -21.62
CA VAL A 50 11.61 7.10 -20.43
C VAL A 50 10.19 7.45 -20.00
N THR A 51 9.30 7.79 -20.93
CA THR A 51 7.90 8.07 -20.62
C THR A 51 7.14 6.85 -20.16
N GLY A 52 7.40 5.66 -20.72
CA GLY A 52 6.80 4.41 -20.25
C GLY A 52 7.25 4.02 -18.84
N LEU A 53 8.55 4.15 -18.56
CA LEU A 53 9.11 3.92 -17.22
C LEU A 53 8.60 4.96 -16.22
N LEU A 54 8.53 6.23 -16.62
CA LEU A 54 8.00 7.30 -15.78
C LEU A 54 6.51 7.11 -15.51
N ALA A 55 5.70 6.76 -16.50
CA ALA A 55 4.28 6.49 -16.32
C ALA A 55 4.06 5.30 -15.39
N ARG A 56 4.80 4.20 -15.55
CA ARG A 56 4.76 3.06 -14.64
C ARG A 56 5.18 3.45 -13.22
N TRP A 57 6.25 4.24 -13.08
CA TRP A 57 6.69 4.77 -11.79
C TRP A 57 5.66 5.72 -11.17
N LEU A 58 5.02 6.57 -11.97
CA LEU A 58 4.01 7.52 -11.51
C LEU A 58 2.74 6.81 -11.08
N ILE A 59 2.32 5.78 -11.81
CA ILE A 59 1.18 4.93 -11.41
C ILE A 59 1.47 4.30 -10.05
N ASP A 60 2.67 3.75 -9.88
CA ASP A 60 3.07 3.11 -8.62
C ASP A 60 3.24 4.11 -7.47
N ARG A 61 3.62 5.36 -7.78
CA ARG A 61 3.89 6.43 -6.79
C ARG A 61 2.65 7.24 -6.42
N TYR A 62 1.71 7.44 -7.34
CA TYR A 62 0.57 8.35 -7.18
C TYR A 62 -0.80 7.66 -7.29
N LEU A 63 -0.94 6.58 -8.06
CA LEU A 63 -2.21 5.86 -8.21
C LEU A 63 -2.33 4.65 -7.30
N THR A 64 -1.23 4.10 -6.79
CA THR A 64 -1.27 3.15 -5.67
C THR A 64 -1.72 3.93 -4.45
N PRO A 65 -2.98 3.76 -3.99
CA PRO A 65 -3.40 4.36 -2.75
C PRO A 65 -2.46 3.84 -1.67
N GLN A 66 -2.25 4.62 -0.61
CA GLN A 66 -1.83 4.08 0.67
C GLN A 66 -2.84 3.00 1.13
N GLN A 67 -2.85 1.82 0.51
CA GLN A 67 -3.21 0.64 1.25
C GLN A 67 -2.12 0.54 2.28
N LEU A 68 -2.48 0.92 3.51
CA LEU A 68 -1.77 0.60 4.72
C LEU A 68 -1.17 -0.79 4.52
N THR A 69 0.12 -0.82 4.19
CA THR A 69 0.93 -1.99 4.41
C THR A 69 1.13 -2.03 5.92
N ASP A 70 0.07 -2.33 6.65
CA ASP A 70 0.14 -2.82 8.01
C ASP A 70 0.71 -4.23 7.90
N THR A 71 2.03 -4.28 7.70
CA THR A 71 2.84 -5.45 8.01
C THR A 71 2.98 -5.51 9.53
N ASP A 72 1.83 -5.67 10.18
CA ASP A 72 1.66 -6.05 11.59
C ASP A 72 0.26 -6.69 11.74
N GLN A 73 -0.31 -7.23 10.65
CA GLN A 73 -1.55 -7.96 10.73
C GLN A 73 -1.28 -9.27 11.49
N PRO A 74 -1.79 -9.41 12.73
CA PRO A 74 -1.56 -10.61 13.51
C PRO A 74 -2.10 -11.77 12.69
N SER A 75 -1.27 -12.80 12.51
CA SER A 75 -1.63 -13.90 11.63
C SER A 75 -2.98 -14.44 12.13
N SER A 76 -4.03 -14.35 11.30
CA SER A 76 -5.41 -14.63 11.74
C SER A 76 -5.51 -15.99 12.46
N LYS A 77 -4.67 -16.93 12.04
CA LYS A 77 -4.50 -18.26 12.64
C LYS A 77 -4.03 -18.22 14.10
N GLU A 78 -3.11 -17.34 14.48
CA GLU A 78 -2.64 -17.16 15.86
C GLU A 78 -3.75 -16.63 16.75
N VAL A 79 -4.54 -15.66 16.27
CA VAL A 79 -5.68 -15.10 17.00
C VAL A 79 -6.72 -16.19 17.29
N TYR A 80 -7.13 -16.94 16.25
CA TYR A 80 -8.06 -18.05 16.42
C TYR A 80 -7.52 -19.13 17.37
N LYS A 81 -6.21 -19.43 17.31
CA LYS A 81 -5.57 -20.36 18.24
C LYS A 81 -5.58 -19.85 19.68
N GLY A 82 -5.36 -18.55 19.89
CA GLY A 82 -5.49 -17.89 21.19
C GLY A 82 -6.90 -18.04 21.74
N LEU A 83 -7.91 -17.60 20.98
CA LEU A 83 -9.32 -17.72 21.35
C LEU A 83 -9.74 -19.17 21.62
N GLN A 84 -9.23 -20.13 20.84
CA GLN A 84 -9.49 -21.56 21.08
C GLN A 84 -8.91 -22.03 22.42
N ARG A 85 -7.72 -21.57 22.81
CA ARG A 85 -7.14 -21.89 24.13
C ARG A 85 -8.00 -21.35 25.26
N ILE A 86 -8.47 -20.11 25.15
CA ILE A 86 -9.37 -19.47 26.12
C ILE A 86 -10.64 -20.31 26.31
N LEU A 87 -11.28 -20.68 25.20
CA LEU A 87 -12.51 -21.49 25.22
C LEU A 87 -12.27 -22.89 25.79
N GLN A 88 -11.17 -23.54 25.42
CA GLN A 88 -10.81 -24.86 25.96
C GLN A 88 -10.56 -24.80 27.47
N LYS A 89 -9.79 -23.80 27.94
CA LYS A 89 -9.50 -23.57 29.37
C LYS A 89 -10.78 -23.44 30.19
N ARG A 90 -11.81 -22.78 29.63
CA ARG A 90 -13.12 -22.60 30.28
C ARG A 90 -14.13 -23.74 30.07
N ASN A 91 -13.68 -24.94 29.66
CA ASN A 91 -14.54 -26.09 29.35
C ASN A 91 -15.62 -25.80 28.28
N ARG A 92 -15.42 -24.77 27.46
CA ARG A 92 -16.30 -24.36 26.33
C ARG A 92 -15.78 -24.90 25.00
N GLY A 93 -15.12 -26.06 25.02
CA GLY A 93 -14.48 -26.65 23.83
C GLY A 93 -15.44 -26.98 22.69
N ASN A 94 -16.74 -27.11 22.96
CA ASN A 94 -17.77 -27.37 21.94
C ASN A 94 -18.37 -26.09 21.31
N THR A 95 -17.95 -24.91 21.76
CA THR A 95 -18.42 -23.64 21.15
C THR A 95 -17.60 -23.34 19.91
N GLN A 96 -18.25 -23.35 18.74
CA GLN A 96 -17.61 -22.96 17.48
C GLN A 96 -17.31 -21.46 17.51
N LEU A 97 -16.08 -21.09 17.20
CA LEU A 97 -15.71 -19.68 17.06
C LEU A 97 -16.45 -19.08 15.85
N PRO A 98 -17.08 -17.90 15.99
CA PRO A 98 -17.65 -17.19 14.86
C PRO A 98 -16.54 -16.80 13.89
N GLN A 99 -16.89 -16.63 12.61
CA GLN A 99 -15.97 -16.05 11.65
C GLN A 99 -15.86 -14.55 11.93
N LEU A 100 -14.66 -14.12 12.34
CA LEU A 100 -14.36 -12.74 12.72
C LEU A 100 -13.90 -11.94 11.50
N ASN A 101 -14.35 -10.68 11.42
CA ASN A 101 -13.87 -9.71 10.45
C ASN A 101 -12.43 -9.24 10.78
N SER A 102 -11.74 -8.58 9.85
CA SER A 102 -10.39 -8.02 10.06
C SER A 102 -10.31 -7.10 11.27
N TYR A 103 -11.30 -6.21 11.46
CA TYR A 103 -11.37 -5.32 12.61
C TYR A 103 -11.59 -6.07 13.93
N GLU A 104 -12.44 -7.09 13.91
CA GLU A 104 -12.72 -7.90 15.10
C GLU A 104 -11.51 -8.75 15.48
N LEU A 105 -10.72 -9.21 14.49
CA LEU A 105 -9.46 -9.92 14.74
C LEU A 105 -8.42 -9.02 15.42
N GLN A 106 -8.37 -7.74 15.08
CA GLN A 106 -7.47 -6.81 15.75
C GLN A 106 -7.89 -6.65 17.21
N ILE A 107 -9.17 -6.38 17.47
CA ILE A 107 -9.71 -6.25 18.83
C ILE A 107 -9.53 -7.54 19.61
N ALA A 108 -9.69 -8.71 18.97
CA ALA A 108 -9.57 -10.01 19.61
C ALA A 108 -8.18 -10.28 20.20
N ASN A 109 -7.12 -9.64 19.70
CA ASN A 109 -5.78 -9.75 20.28
C ASN A 109 -5.61 -8.96 21.58
N GLU A 110 -6.44 -7.94 21.79
CA GLU A 110 -6.41 -7.10 22.99
C GLU A 110 -7.30 -7.67 24.12
N ILE A 111 -8.04 -8.75 23.86
CA ILE A 111 -8.88 -9.42 24.85
C ILE A 111 -7.99 -10.15 25.86
N LEU A 112 -8.18 -9.84 27.14
CA LEU A 112 -7.50 -10.49 28.25
C LEU A 112 -8.38 -11.57 28.88
N ASP A 113 -7.76 -12.67 29.28
CA ASP A 113 -8.42 -13.67 30.12
C ASP A 113 -8.51 -13.18 31.57
N PRO A 114 -9.65 -13.38 32.26
CA PRO A 114 -9.78 -12.99 33.66
C PRO A 114 -8.82 -13.76 34.58
N ASP A 115 -8.40 -14.97 34.19
CA ASP A 115 -7.44 -15.77 34.93
C ASP A 115 -6.00 -15.23 34.84
N ASP A 116 -5.71 -14.40 33.83
CA ASP A 116 -4.39 -13.80 33.64
C ASP A 116 -4.23 -12.51 34.49
N ILE A 117 -5.30 -12.06 35.14
CA ILE A 117 -5.30 -10.91 36.06
C ILE A 117 -5.01 -11.44 37.46
N GLU A 118 -3.80 -11.21 37.95
CA GLU A 118 -3.35 -11.74 39.26
C GLU A 118 -3.93 -11.00 40.47
N THR A 119 -4.42 -9.77 40.28
CA THR A 119 -4.80 -8.88 41.39
C THR A 119 -6.29 -8.95 41.74
N ASN A 120 -6.61 -8.95 43.04
CA ASN A 120 -8.01 -8.95 43.53
C ASN A 120 -8.33 -7.72 44.39
N PHE A 121 -9.62 -7.38 44.53
CA PHE A 121 -10.10 -6.25 45.35
C PHE A 121 -9.70 -6.33 46.83
N ALA A 122 -9.41 -7.54 47.34
CA ALA A 122 -8.94 -7.77 48.69
C ALA A 122 -7.49 -7.31 48.93
N GLU A 123 -6.67 -7.26 47.87
CA GLU A 123 -5.27 -6.87 47.94
C GLU A 123 -5.10 -5.34 47.91
N ILE A 124 -6.12 -4.62 47.42
CA ILE A 124 -6.15 -3.17 47.39
C ILE A 124 -6.46 -2.65 48.80
N GLY A 125 -5.61 -1.81 49.39
CA GLY A 125 -5.86 -1.21 50.70
C GLY A 125 -6.84 -0.02 50.66
N GLY A 126 -7.76 0.06 51.62
CA GLY A 126 -8.73 1.16 51.74
C GLY A 126 -9.77 1.19 50.62
N LEU A 127 -10.36 2.37 50.38
CA LEU A 127 -11.36 2.63 49.32
C LEU A 127 -12.62 1.74 49.39
N ASP A 128 -12.98 1.25 50.57
CA ASP A 128 -14.08 0.29 50.73
C ASP A 128 -15.40 0.79 50.15
N SER A 129 -15.73 2.06 50.36
CA SER A 129 -16.92 2.69 49.76
C SER A 129 -16.89 2.66 48.23
N THR A 130 -15.75 2.97 47.62
CA THR A 130 -15.58 3.01 46.16
C THR A 130 -15.57 1.60 45.56
N LYS A 131 -14.99 0.62 46.25
CA LYS A 131 -15.04 -0.79 45.82
C LYS A 131 -16.47 -1.31 45.77
N THR A 132 -17.26 -1.03 46.80
CA THR A 132 -18.69 -1.41 46.82
C THR A 132 -19.45 -0.76 45.68
N GLU A 133 -19.22 0.53 45.43
CA GLU A 133 -19.85 1.25 44.32
C GLU A 133 -19.47 0.64 42.96
N ILE A 134 -18.18 0.37 42.70
CA ILE A 134 -17.73 -0.28 41.46
C ILE A 134 -18.36 -1.68 41.32
N TYR A 135 -18.47 -2.44 42.41
CA TYR A 135 -19.07 -3.76 42.39
C TYR A 135 -20.55 -3.72 41.98
N GLU A 136 -21.33 -2.79 42.55
CA GLU A 136 -22.75 -2.62 42.23
C GLU A 136 -22.97 -2.11 40.80
N LEU A 137 -22.10 -1.23 40.30
CA LEU A 137 -22.29 -0.61 38.98
C LEU A 137 -21.73 -1.45 37.83
N ALA A 138 -20.60 -2.12 38.00
CA ALA A 138 -19.94 -2.90 36.95
C ALA A 138 -20.12 -4.41 37.09
N VAL A 139 -19.93 -4.96 38.29
CA VAL A 139 -19.92 -6.42 38.48
C VAL A 139 -21.34 -6.97 38.53
N LEU A 140 -22.23 -6.32 39.27
CA LEU A 140 -23.61 -6.79 39.47
C LEU A 140 -24.38 -6.99 38.15
N PRO A 141 -24.33 -6.07 37.16
CA PRO A 141 -25.02 -6.29 35.88
C PRO A 141 -24.44 -7.43 35.05
N LEU A 142 -23.15 -7.75 35.24
CA LEU A 142 -22.48 -8.85 34.52
C LEU A 142 -22.81 -10.21 35.15
N VAL A 143 -22.95 -10.28 36.48
CA VAL A 143 -23.29 -11.52 37.19
C VAL A 143 -24.78 -11.84 37.07
N HIS A 144 -25.64 -10.81 37.15
CA HIS A 144 -27.10 -10.96 37.15
C HIS A 144 -27.77 -10.10 36.06
N PRO A 145 -27.54 -10.38 34.77
CA PRO A 145 -28.13 -9.62 33.66
C PRO A 145 -29.66 -9.64 33.66
N GLU A 146 -30.29 -10.67 34.24
CA GLU A 146 -31.73 -10.81 34.40
C GLU A 146 -32.37 -9.64 35.17
N LEU A 147 -31.64 -9.06 36.14
CA LEU A 147 -32.14 -7.93 36.93
C LEU A 147 -32.16 -6.62 36.13
N PHE A 148 -31.35 -6.53 35.07
CA PHE A 148 -31.14 -5.32 34.25
C PHE A 148 -31.78 -5.42 32.86
N THR A 149 -32.50 -6.50 32.57
CA THR A 149 -33.19 -6.67 31.28
C THR A 149 -34.47 -5.82 31.19
N GLY A 150 -35.00 -5.35 32.33
CA GLY A 150 -36.18 -4.51 32.43
C GLY A 150 -35.92 -3.03 32.12
N LYS A 151 -36.99 -2.24 31.98
CA LYS A 151 -36.90 -0.78 31.74
C LYS A 151 -36.60 0.04 32.99
N LEU A 152 -36.67 -0.56 34.18
CA LEU A 152 -36.64 0.15 35.46
C LEU A 152 -35.21 0.50 35.91
N VAL A 153 -34.22 -0.34 35.60
CA VAL A 153 -32.83 -0.14 36.00
C VAL A 153 -31.95 -0.44 34.80
N GLN A 154 -31.15 0.55 34.39
CA GLN A 154 -30.20 0.41 33.28
C GLN A 154 -28.78 0.25 33.84
N PRO A 155 -27.95 -0.62 33.23
CA PRO A 155 -26.54 -0.74 33.64
C PRO A 155 -25.78 0.55 33.32
N CYS A 156 -24.78 0.86 34.13
CA CYS A 156 -23.91 2.00 33.88
C CYS A 156 -23.09 1.80 32.60
N LYS A 157 -23.01 2.84 31.76
CA LYS A 157 -22.31 2.77 30.47
C LYS A 157 -20.80 2.95 30.58
N GLY A 158 -20.33 3.58 31.64
CA GLY A 158 -18.92 3.87 31.85
C GLY A 158 -18.66 4.32 33.28
N ILE A 159 -17.45 4.04 33.75
CA ILE A 159 -16.97 4.41 35.08
C ILE A 159 -15.71 5.24 34.87
N LEU A 160 -15.64 6.40 35.51
CA LEU A 160 -14.45 7.26 35.50
C LEU A 160 -13.73 7.11 36.84
N LEU A 161 -12.54 6.52 36.81
CA LEU A 161 -11.64 6.45 37.96
C LEU A 161 -10.69 7.63 37.88
N TYR A 162 -10.63 8.47 38.92
CA TYR A 162 -9.77 9.64 38.97
C TYR A 162 -9.08 9.76 40.33
N GLY A 163 -7.91 10.41 40.33
CA GLY A 163 -7.09 10.59 41.52
C GLY A 163 -5.83 11.39 41.19
N ARG A 164 -5.08 11.74 42.24
CA ARG A 164 -3.70 12.18 42.06
C ARG A 164 -2.87 10.96 41.60
N PRO A 165 -1.93 11.14 40.67
CA PRO A 165 -1.08 10.04 40.20
C PRO A 165 -0.21 9.49 41.33
#